data_AF-A0A7W5FRZ1-F1
#
_entry.id   AF-A0A7W5FRZ1-F1
#
_cell.length_a   1.000
_cell.length_b   1.000
_cell.length_c   1.000
_cell.angle_alpha   90.00
_cell.angle_beta   90.00
_cell.angle_gamma   90.00
#
_symmetry.space_group_name_H-M   'P 1'
#
loop_
_entity.id
_entity.type
_entity.pdbx_description
1 polymer ?
#
loop_
_entity_poly.entity_id
_entity_poly.type
_entity_poly.pdbx_seq_one_letter_code
_entity_poly.pdbx_strand_id
1 'polypeptide(L)'
;MNEDKEVKVSTTDPDSGYMVREGKPEGFFYLDHRTVDVKYNLITDVFVTAGNVHDSVPYLSRLDRQRERFGFEVEAVALDSGYLTNPICKGLQDRKIFGVIAHRRFHPTQGLFHKWEFKYDAEQDVYVCPQKQVLPYRTTDRHGYRHYASDPKVCAVCPMLEKCTRSRNHRKVVTRHVWEDSKEQVRMNRLSKSGKRLYRKRKETIERSFADAKQLHGFRYCRLRGLRNVTEQALMTAAVQNMKKIAFHLDRKAKEA
;
A
#
# COMPACT_ATOMS: atom_id res chain seq x y z
N MET A 1 12.69 9.50 -23.48
CA MET A 1 11.48 9.15 -24.25
C MET A 1 10.48 8.59 -23.25
N ASN A 2 9.45 9.37 -22.93
CA ASN A 2 8.30 8.83 -22.22
C ASN A 2 7.54 7.97 -23.23
N GLU A 3 7.39 6.68 -22.95
CA GLU A 3 6.49 5.82 -23.72
C GLU A 3 5.08 6.39 -23.55
N ASP A 4 4.46 6.81 -24.65
CA ASP A 4 3.06 7.20 -24.67
C ASP A 4 2.23 5.98 -24.26
N LYS A 5 1.66 6.04 -23.06
CA LYS A 5 0.77 5.00 -22.56
C LYS A 5 -0.60 5.20 -23.18
N GLU A 6 -1.04 4.23 -23.97
CA GLU A 6 -2.44 4.15 -24.37
C GLU A 6 -3.31 3.91 -23.13
N VAL A 7 -4.26 4.82 -22.89
CA VAL A 7 -5.23 4.74 -21.79
C VAL A 7 -6.62 4.61 -22.39
N LYS A 8 -7.37 3.59 -21.98
CA LYS A 8 -8.80 3.49 -22.32
C LYS A 8 -9.56 4.60 -21.61
N VAL A 9 -10.23 5.47 -22.37
CA VAL A 9 -11.05 6.57 -21.87
C VAL A 9 -12.52 6.29 -22.21
N SER A 10 -13.42 6.57 -21.27
CA SER A 10 -14.86 6.42 -21.51
C SER A 10 -15.36 7.57 -22.37
N THR A 11 -16.16 7.26 -23.38
CA THR A 11 -16.81 8.25 -24.25
C THR A 11 -17.95 9.00 -23.56
N THR A 12 -18.46 8.47 -22.44
CA THR A 12 -19.65 9.01 -21.74
C THR A 12 -19.34 9.61 -20.37
N ASP A 13 -18.18 9.26 -19.79
CA ASP A 13 -17.69 9.79 -18.52
C ASP A 13 -16.15 9.78 -18.49
N PRO A 14 -15.48 10.77 -19.12
CA PRO A 14 -14.03 10.80 -19.27
C PRO A 14 -13.23 10.79 -17.96
N ASP A 15 -13.86 11.22 -16.86
CA ASP A 15 -13.26 11.26 -15.52
C ASP A 15 -13.17 9.87 -14.87
N SER A 16 -13.88 8.88 -15.41
CA SER A 16 -13.84 7.50 -14.92
C SER A 16 -12.60 6.77 -15.43
N GLY A 17 -12.05 5.88 -14.60
CA GLY A 17 -10.84 5.13 -14.94
C GLY A 17 -11.15 3.68 -15.29
N TYR A 18 -10.60 3.19 -16.39
CA TYR A 18 -10.72 1.78 -16.76
C TYR A 18 -9.89 0.90 -15.82
N MET A 19 -10.49 -0.16 -15.29
CA MET A 19 -9.84 -1.05 -14.35
C MET A 19 -10.28 -2.50 -14.55
N VAL A 20 -9.29 -3.40 -14.49
CA VAL A 20 -9.47 -4.85 -14.49
C VAL A 20 -9.00 -5.39 -13.15
N ARG A 21 -9.84 -6.18 -12.47
CA ARG A 21 -9.48 -6.85 -11.22
C ARG A 21 -9.96 -8.29 -11.26
N GLU A 22 -9.07 -9.21 -10.92
CA GLU A 22 -9.38 -10.64 -10.85
C GLU A 22 -10.59 -10.90 -9.94
N GLY A 23 -11.59 -11.61 -10.46
CA GLY A 23 -12.84 -11.91 -9.74
C GLY A 23 -13.79 -10.73 -9.55
N LYS A 24 -13.59 -9.60 -10.25
CA LYS A 24 -14.47 -8.43 -10.22
C LYS A 24 -14.86 -7.99 -11.64
N PRO A 25 -15.95 -7.22 -11.79
CA PRO A 25 -16.33 -6.66 -13.08
C PRO A 25 -15.21 -5.81 -13.68
N GLU A 26 -14.95 -6.01 -14.97
CA GLU A 26 -14.11 -5.15 -15.78
C GLU A 26 -14.93 -3.97 -16.32
N GLY A 27 -14.34 -2.77 -16.34
CA GLY A 27 -15.04 -1.58 -16.81
C GLY A 27 -14.47 -0.27 -16.27
N PHE A 28 -15.29 0.78 -16.39
CA PHE A 28 -14.97 2.13 -15.92
C PHE A 28 -15.50 2.35 -14.51
N PHE A 29 -14.63 2.80 -13.62
CA PHE A 29 -14.94 2.96 -12.20
C PHE A 29 -14.32 4.22 -11.62
N TYR A 30 -14.78 4.54 -10.40
CA TYR A 30 -14.14 5.44 -9.47
C TYR A 30 -13.71 4.67 -8.23
N LEU A 31 -12.68 5.16 -7.54
CA LEU A 31 -12.21 4.64 -6.26
C LEU A 31 -12.48 5.67 -5.17
N ASP A 32 -13.13 5.23 -4.08
CA ASP A 32 -13.30 5.99 -2.85
C ASP A 32 -12.17 5.63 -1.88
N HIS A 33 -11.25 6.57 -1.66
CA HIS A 33 -10.20 6.51 -0.65
C HIS A 33 -10.77 7.09 0.65
N ARG A 34 -10.90 6.23 1.65
CA ARG A 34 -11.56 6.57 2.92
C ARG A 34 -10.65 6.29 4.10
N THR A 35 -10.64 7.22 5.04
CA THR A 35 -9.97 7.06 6.33
C THR A 35 -11.00 7.12 7.46
N VAL A 36 -10.83 6.26 8.46
CA VAL A 36 -11.69 6.21 9.66
C VAL A 36 -10.83 6.24 10.91
N ASP A 37 -11.36 6.80 11.99
CA ASP A 37 -10.74 6.70 13.31
C ASP A 37 -10.98 5.30 13.93
N VAL A 38 -10.08 4.89 14.83
CA VAL A 38 -10.13 3.55 15.43
C VAL A 38 -11.15 3.44 16.57
N LYS A 39 -11.46 4.54 17.26
CA LYS A 39 -12.23 4.56 18.50
C LYS A 39 -13.74 4.50 18.24
N TYR A 40 -14.22 5.31 17.32
CA TYR A 40 -15.65 5.46 17.00
C TYR A 40 -16.00 5.11 15.56
N ASN A 41 -15.00 4.74 14.74
CA ASN A 41 -15.19 4.43 13.32
C ASN A 41 -15.82 5.59 12.54
N LEU A 42 -15.59 6.83 12.95
CA LEU A 42 -15.96 8.04 12.24
C LEU A 42 -15.04 8.21 11.05
N ILE A 43 -15.64 8.61 9.93
CA ILE A 43 -14.95 8.88 8.69
C ILE A 43 -14.28 10.24 8.82
N THR A 44 -12.96 10.26 8.73
CA THR A 44 -12.12 11.46 8.87
C THR A 44 -11.62 11.98 7.53
N ASP A 45 -11.69 11.18 6.47
CA ASP A 45 -11.45 11.63 5.10
C ASP A 45 -12.15 10.76 4.06
N VAL A 46 -12.49 11.41 2.96
CA VAL A 46 -13.04 10.84 1.73
C VAL A 46 -12.36 11.55 0.56
N PHE A 47 -11.86 10.77 -0.38
CA PHE A 47 -11.25 11.28 -1.60
C PHE A 47 -11.53 10.35 -2.76
N VAL A 48 -12.09 10.87 -3.85
CA VAL A 48 -12.43 10.07 -5.02
C VAL A 48 -11.36 10.25 -6.09
N THR A 49 -10.97 9.16 -6.74
CA THR A 49 -10.12 9.17 -7.93
C THR A 49 -10.72 8.33 -9.05
N ALA A 50 -10.21 8.50 -10.26
CA ALA A 50 -10.45 7.57 -11.35
C ALA A 50 -10.00 6.13 -10.99
N GLY A 51 -10.68 5.13 -11.56
CA GLY A 51 -10.47 3.70 -11.31
C GLY A 51 -9.07 3.17 -11.64
N ASN A 52 -8.35 3.84 -12.52
CA ASN A 52 -7.00 3.50 -12.96
C ASN A 52 -5.90 4.08 -12.04
N VAL A 53 -6.25 4.92 -11.06
CA VAL A 53 -5.30 5.46 -10.08
C VAL A 53 -5.12 4.45 -8.95
N HIS A 54 -3.89 4.04 -8.68
CA HIS A 54 -3.62 3.09 -7.60
C HIS A 54 -3.81 3.72 -6.21
N ASP A 55 -4.41 2.97 -5.27
CA ASP A 55 -4.80 3.45 -3.93
C ASP A 55 -3.64 4.05 -3.11
N SER A 56 -2.42 3.60 -3.36
CA SER A 56 -1.21 4.11 -2.70
C SER A 56 -0.83 5.53 -3.10
N VAL A 57 -1.26 6.00 -4.27
CA VAL A 57 -0.83 7.28 -4.86
C VAL A 57 -1.30 8.48 -4.02
N PRO A 58 -2.60 8.63 -3.70
CA PRO A 58 -3.07 9.78 -2.93
C PRO A 58 -2.78 9.68 -1.43
N TYR A 59 -2.41 8.51 -0.91
CA TYR A 59 -2.44 8.22 0.53
C TYR A 59 -1.71 9.26 1.41
N LEU A 60 -0.44 9.57 1.12
CA LEU A 60 0.35 10.48 1.96
C LEU A 60 -0.21 11.90 1.95
N SER A 61 -0.62 12.41 0.79
CA SER A 61 -1.21 13.75 0.72
C SER A 61 -2.57 13.83 1.41
N ARG A 62 -3.35 12.74 1.40
CA ARG A 62 -4.60 12.65 2.18
C ARG A 62 -4.33 12.64 3.67
N LEU A 63 -3.34 11.88 4.12
CA LEU A 63 -2.93 11.85 5.52
C LEU A 63 -2.51 13.25 6.01
N ASP A 64 -1.71 13.97 5.21
CA ASP A 64 -1.28 15.33 5.57
C ASP A 64 -2.45 16.30 5.61
N ARG A 65 -3.34 16.28 4.61
CA ARG A 65 -4.54 17.12 4.60
C ARG A 65 -5.39 16.92 5.87
N GLN A 66 -5.53 15.68 6.35
CA GLN A 66 -6.31 15.41 7.56
C GLN A 66 -5.67 16.04 8.80
N ARG A 67 -4.34 15.90 8.92
CA ARG A 67 -3.57 16.47 10.03
C ARG A 67 -3.64 18.00 10.02
N GLU A 68 -3.48 18.61 8.86
CA GLU A 68 -3.55 20.07 8.69
C GLU A 68 -4.96 20.61 8.93
N ARG A 69 -5.99 19.98 8.33
CA ARG A 69 -7.36 20.48 8.40
C ARG A 69 -7.97 20.37 9.79
N PHE A 70 -7.69 19.28 10.50
CA PHE A 70 -8.35 18.97 11.78
C PHE A 70 -7.40 19.06 12.98
N GLY A 71 -6.12 19.36 12.77
CA GLY A 71 -5.13 19.38 13.85
C GLY A 71 -4.88 18.01 14.48
N PHE A 72 -5.06 16.92 13.73
CA PHE A 72 -4.90 15.58 14.28
C PHE A 72 -3.43 15.22 14.53
N GLU A 73 -3.10 14.92 15.78
CA GLU A 73 -1.85 14.28 16.17
C GLU A 73 -1.93 12.78 15.89
N VAL A 74 -1.65 12.40 14.64
CA VAL A 74 -1.73 11.00 14.21
C VAL A 74 -0.54 10.22 14.73
N GLU A 75 -0.73 9.42 15.77
CA GLU A 75 0.31 8.55 16.32
C GLU A 75 0.57 7.30 15.47
N ALA A 76 -0.49 6.70 14.94
CA ALA A 76 -0.42 5.39 14.28
C ALA A 76 -1.45 5.24 13.17
N VAL A 77 -1.10 4.43 12.16
CA VAL A 77 -1.97 4.11 11.03
C VAL A 77 -1.95 2.61 10.73
N ALA A 78 -3.10 2.06 10.32
CA ALA A 78 -3.22 0.69 9.85
C ALA A 78 -3.73 0.64 8.41
N LEU A 79 -2.92 0.07 7.50
CA LEU A 79 -3.20 0.10 6.05
C LEU A 79 -3.27 -1.31 5.45
N ASP A 80 -3.91 -1.41 4.30
CA ASP A 80 -3.96 -2.64 3.51
C ASP A 80 -2.63 -3.00 2.84
N SER A 81 -2.49 -4.27 2.46
CA SER A 81 -1.34 -4.80 1.75
C SER A 81 -1.02 -4.04 0.46
N GLY A 82 -2.04 -3.47 -0.19
CA GLY A 82 -1.86 -2.60 -1.35
C GLY A 82 -1.06 -1.32 -1.07
N TYR A 83 -0.96 -0.89 0.19
CA TYR A 83 -0.23 0.31 0.60
C TYR A 83 1.23 0.02 1.00
N LEU A 84 1.69 -1.24 0.93
CA LEU A 84 3.06 -1.61 1.29
C LEU A 84 4.05 -1.22 0.17
N THR A 85 4.33 0.07 0.05
CA THR A 85 5.27 0.64 -0.92
C THR A 85 6.41 1.37 -0.21
N ASN A 86 7.59 1.44 -0.85
CA ASN A 86 8.74 2.15 -0.28
C ASN A 86 8.43 3.63 0.01
N PRO A 87 7.78 4.39 -0.91
CA PRO A 87 7.43 5.79 -0.63
C PRO A 87 6.51 5.98 0.57
N ILE A 88 5.50 5.10 0.75
CA ILE A 88 4.60 5.19 1.91
C ILE A 88 5.35 4.86 3.20
N CYS A 89 6.16 3.80 3.21
CA CYS A 89 6.92 3.43 4.40
C CYS A 89 7.87 4.55 4.83
N LYS A 90 8.58 5.15 3.87
CA LYS A 90 9.45 6.30 4.10
C LYS A 90 8.64 7.52 4.57
N GLY A 91 7.53 7.84 3.91
CA GLY A 91 6.68 8.96 4.26
C GLY A 91 6.09 8.86 5.68
N LEU A 92 5.72 7.66 6.14
CA LEU A 92 5.28 7.43 7.51
C LEU A 92 6.43 7.59 8.52
N GLN A 93 7.61 7.07 8.19
CA GLN A 93 8.81 7.19 9.03
C GLN A 93 9.21 8.66 9.21
N ASP A 94 9.23 9.44 8.12
CA ASP A 94 9.61 10.87 8.16
C ASP A 94 8.63 11.70 9.00
N ARG A 95 7.35 11.29 9.01
CA ARG A 95 6.30 11.90 9.85
C ARG A 95 6.31 11.38 11.29
N LYS A 96 7.21 10.44 11.63
CA LYS A 96 7.27 9.74 12.92
C LYS A 96 5.96 9.03 13.29
N ILE A 97 5.23 8.53 12.29
CA ILE A 97 3.95 7.84 12.46
C ILE A 97 4.19 6.33 12.53
N PHE A 98 3.60 5.67 13.52
CA PHE A 98 3.66 4.23 13.67
C PHE A 98 2.80 3.53 12.60
N GLY A 99 3.43 3.18 11.48
CA GLY A 99 2.79 2.49 10.37
C GLY A 99 2.67 0.98 10.57
N VAL A 100 1.46 0.44 10.40
CA VAL A 100 1.17 -1.00 10.39
C VAL A 100 0.50 -1.37 9.07
N ILE A 101 1.27 -1.99 8.17
CA ILE A 101 0.79 -2.34 6.83
C ILE A 101 0.76 -3.85 6.67
N ALA A 102 -0.30 -4.40 6.07
CA ALA A 102 -0.34 -5.83 5.77
C ALA A 102 0.74 -6.21 4.75
N HIS A 103 1.18 -7.46 4.79
CA HIS A 103 2.16 -7.98 3.84
C HIS A 103 1.45 -8.97 2.92
N ARG A 104 1.48 -8.72 1.61
CA ARG A 104 1.04 -9.70 0.62
C ARG A 104 2.14 -10.77 0.50
N ARG A 105 1.82 -12.04 0.72
CA ARG A 105 2.78 -13.13 0.47
C ARG A 105 3.09 -13.12 -1.03
N PHE A 106 4.32 -12.76 -1.38
CA PHE A 106 4.79 -12.91 -2.75
C PHE A 106 5.09 -14.39 -2.96
N HIS A 107 4.53 -14.99 -4.01
CA HIS A 107 4.92 -16.33 -4.41
C HIS A 107 6.21 -16.21 -5.22
N PRO A 108 7.35 -16.63 -4.68
CA PRO A 108 8.60 -16.58 -5.41
C PRO A 108 8.54 -17.48 -6.64
N THR A 109 9.34 -17.17 -7.66
CA THR A 109 9.50 -18.02 -8.84
C THR A 109 9.95 -19.41 -8.40
N GLN A 110 9.17 -20.43 -8.73
CA GLN A 110 9.47 -21.81 -8.37
C GLN A 110 10.82 -22.25 -8.99
N GLY A 111 11.63 -22.93 -8.18
CA GLY A 111 12.91 -23.50 -8.61
C GLY A 111 14.14 -22.58 -8.48
N LEU A 112 13.97 -21.32 -8.06
CA LEU A 112 15.09 -20.40 -7.82
C LEU A 112 15.23 -20.04 -6.34
N PHE A 113 16.46 -19.78 -5.91
CA PHE A 113 16.76 -19.25 -4.59
C PHE A 113 16.01 -17.96 -4.33
N HIS A 114 15.48 -17.89 -3.12
CA HIS A 114 14.70 -16.77 -2.65
C HIS A 114 15.59 -15.61 -2.22
N LYS A 115 15.06 -14.38 -2.30
CA LYS A 115 15.82 -13.18 -1.91
C LYS A 115 16.32 -13.23 -0.46
N TRP A 116 15.57 -13.86 0.46
CA TRP A 116 15.95 -13.95 1.88
C TRP A 116 17.12 -14.91 2.15
N GLU A 117 17.47 -15.78 1.19
CA GLU A 117 18.65 -16.64 1.29
C GLU A 117 19.94 -15.86 0.98
N PHE A 118 19.82 -14.69 0.34
CA PHE A 118 20.92 -13.74 0.17
C PHE A 118 20.91 -12.79 1.37
N LYS A 119 21.91 -12.92 2.24
CA LYS A 119 22.01 -12.10 3.45
C LYS A 119 22.68 -10.78 3.12
N TYR A 120 22.09 -9.69 3.59
CA TYR A 120 22.69 -8.36 3.47
C TYR A 120 23.62 -8.13 4.67
N ASP A 121 24.86 -7.76 4.39
CA ASP A 121 25.81 -7.27 5.37
C ASP A 121 25.83 -5.74 5.30
N ALA A 122 25.37 -5.12 6.39
CA ALA A 122 25.25 -3.67 6.47
C ALA A 122 26.59 -2.96 6.71
N GLU A 123 27.59 -3.64 7.29
CA GLU A 123 28.89 -3.04 7.59
C GLU A 123 29.71 -2.87 6.31
N GLN A 124 29.64 -3.86 5.42
CA GLN A 124 30.40 -3.89 4.17
C GLN A 124 29.60 -3.40 2.96
N ASP A 125 28.29 -3.14 3.10
CA ASP A 125 27.36 -2.84 2.01
C ASP A 125 27.45 -3.89 0.88
N VAL A 126 27.29 -5.16 1.25
CA VAL A 126 27.33 -6.29 0.30
C VAL A 126 26.25 -7.32 0.59
N TYR A 127 25.90 -8.11 -0.43
CA TYR A 127 25.09 -9.30 -0.25
C TYR A 127 25.96 -10.56 -0.26
N VAL A 128 25.66 -11.51 0.62
CA VAL A 128 26.32 -12.82 0.66
C VAL A 128 25.35 -13.88 0.18
N CYS A 129 25.75 -14.65 -0.84
CA CYS A 129 24.93 -15.74 -1.38
C CYS A 129 24.99 -17.00 -0.48
N PRO A 130 24.10 -17.99 -0.71
CA PRO A 130 24.12 -19.26 0.04
C PRO A 130 25.46 -20.00 -0.02
N GLN A 131 26.20 -19.84 -1.12
CA GLN A 131 27.55 -20.40 -1.33
C GLN A 131 28.67 -19.50 -0.79
N LYS A 132 28.34 -18.50 0.05
CA LYS A 132 29.27 -17.56 0.69
C LYS A 132 30.03 -16.62 -0.27
N GLN A 133 29.61 -16.52 -1.54
CA GLN A 133 30.15 -15.53 -2.47
C GLN A 133 29.56 -14.15 -2.16
N VAL A 134 30.42 -13.13 -2.19
CA VAL A 134 30.06 -11.72 -2.03
C VAL A 134 29.54 -11.14 -3.35
N LEU A 135 28.42 -10.40 -3.26
CA LEU A 135 27.81 -9.62 -4.32
C LEU A 135 28.02 -8.14 -3.98
N PRO A 136 29.04 -7.48 -4.54
CA PRO A 136 29.31 -6.08 -4.28
C PRO A 136 28.26 -5.17 -4.94
N TYR A 137 28.10 -3.97 -4.37
CA TYR A 137 27.34 -2.88 -4.97
C TYR A 137 27.91 -2.50 -6.34
N ARG A 138 27.03 -2.25 -7.32
CA ARG A 138 27.40 -1.85 -8.68
C ARG A 138 26.90 -0.47 -9.05
N THR A 139 25.61 -0.25 -8.89
CA THR A 139 24.96 0.99 -9.32
C THR A 139 23.62 1.16 -8.63
N THR A 140 23.10 2.38 -8.65
CA THR A 140 21.74 2.69 -8.22
C THR A 140 20.96 3.20 -9.42
N ASP A 141 19.78 2.64 -9.67
CA ASP A 141 18.92 3.12 -10.74
C ASP A 141 18.25 4.46 -10.40
N ARG A 142 17.62 5.10 -11.40
CA ARG A 142 16.86 6.34 -11.21
C ARG A 142 15.65 6.18 -10.28
N HIS A 143 15.24 4.95 -9.99
CA HIS A 143 14.10 4.63 -9.12
C HIS A 143 14.54 4.35 -7.68
N GLY A 144 15.84 4.47 -7.36
CA GLY A 144 16.37 4.27 -6.01
C GLY A 144 16.67 2.82 -5.65
N TYR A 145 16.75 1.90 -6.60
CA TYR A 145 17.21 0.53 -6.38
C TYR A 145 18.71 0.41 -6.54
N ARG A 146 19.39 0.01 -5.47
CA ARG A 146 20.79 -0.43 -5.47
C ARG A 146 20.87 -1.83 -6.06
N HIS A 147 21.77 -2.02 -7.00
CA HIS A 147 22.04 -3.28 -7.67
C HIS A 147 23.34 -3.89 -7.14
N TYR A 148 23.23 -5.11 -6.61
CA TYR A 148 24.35 -5.93 -6.17
C TYR A 148 24.49 -7.11 -7.13
N ALA A 149 25.68 -7.33 -7.67
CA ALA A 149 25.88 -8.32 -8.72
C ALA A 149 27.03 -9.27 -8.41
N SER A 150 26.78 -10.57 -8.62
CA SER A 150 27.82 -11.60 -8.49
C SER A 150 28.83 -11.51 -9.62
N ASP A 151 30.00 -12.11 -9.41
CA ASP A 151 30.99 -12.31 -10.47
C ASP A 151 30.55 -13.47 -11.39
N PRO A 152 30.31 -13.22 -12.69
CA PRO A 152 29.96 -14.25 -13.67
C PRO A 152 30.96 -15.42 -13.75
N LYS A 153 32.26 -15.14 -13.63
CA LYS A 153 33.31 -16.16 -13.79
C LYS A 153 33.25 -17.19 -12.66
N VAL A 154 33.02 -16.72 -11.44
CA VAL A 154 32.87 -17.56 -10.25
C VAL A 154 31.53 -18.30 -10.28
N CYS A 155 30.46 -17.63 -10.71
CA CYS A 155 29.14 -18.25 -10.80
C CYS A 155 29.03 -19.31 -11.91
N ALA A 156 29.79 -19.20 -13.01
CA ALA A 156 29.77 -20.16 -14.11
C ALA A 156 30.20 -21.58 -13.69
N VAL A 157 31.07 -21.70 -12.69
CA VAL A 157 31.54 -22.98 -12.13
C VAL A 157 30.76 -23.41 -10.87
N CYS A 158 29.71 -22.67 -10.50
CA CYS A 158 28.98 -22.92 -9.26
C CYS A 158 28.02 -24.11 -9.41
N PRO A 159 28.06 -25.11 -8.51
CA PRO A 159 27.19 -26.29 -8.58
C PRO A 159 25.70 -25.95 -8.36
N MET A 160 25.39 -24.78 -7.80
CA MET A 160 24.03 -24.33 -7.55
C MET A 160 23.54 -23.28 -8.55
N LEU A 161 24.23 -23.12 -9.70
CA LEU A 161 23.90 -22.10 -10.70
C LEU A 161 22.45 -22.21 -11.19
N GLU A 162 21.98 -23.43 -11.49
CA GLU A 162 20.62 -23.71 -11.97
C GLU A 162 19.54 -23.24 -10.98
N LYS A 163 19.83 -23.35 -9.68
CA LYS A 163 18.96 -22.87 -8.59
C LYS A 163 19.17 -21.38 -8.28
N CYS A 164 20.25 -20.76 -8.76
CA CYS A 164 20.60 -19.39 -8.41
C CYS A 164 20.04 -18.35 -9.40
N THR A 165 20.25 -18.57 -10.70
CA THR A 165 19.88 -17.61 -11.75
C THR A 165 19.58 -18.31 -13.07
N ARG A 166 18.64 -17.76 -13.85
CA ARG A 166 18.39 -18.17 -15.25
C ARG A 166 19.11 -17.25 -16.25
N SER A 167 20.01 -16.39 -15.78
CA SER A 167 20.73 -15.44 -16.64
C SER A 167 21.72 -16.17 -17.54
N ARG A 168 21.67 -15.87 -18.85
CA ARG A 168 22.64 -16.38 -19.85
C ARG A 168 24.09 -16.00 -19.53
N ASN A 169 24.29 -14.90 -18.80
CA ASN A 169 25.61 -14.42 -18.41
C ASN A 169 26.06 -14.97 -17.05
N HIS A 170 25.35 -15.97 -16.51
CA HIS A 170 25.60 -16.59 -15.20
C HIS A 170 25.69 -15.57 -14.04
N ARG A 171 25.10 -14.38 -14.21
CA ARG A 171 25.14 -13.30 -13.23
C ARG A 171 23.87 -13.28 -12.40
N LYS A 172 24.01 -13.30 -11.07
CA LYS A 172 22.91 -13.02 -10.14
C LYS A 172 22.93 -11.53 -9.81
N VAL A 173 21.76 -10.89 -9.90
CA VAL A 173 21.55 -9.50 -9.46
C VAL A 173 20.52 -9.51 -8.35
N VAL A 174 20.86 -8.90 -7.22
CA VAL A 174 19.95 -8.64 -6.10
C VAL A 174 19.74 -7.15 -6.01
N THR A 175 18.49 -6.72 -5.87
CA THR A 175 18.13 -5.32 -5.73
C THR A 175 17.67 -5.00 -4.31
N ARG A 176 18.13 -3.88 -3.75
CA ARG A 176 17.68 -3.32 -2.47
C ARG A 176 17.31 -1.86 -2.69
N HIS A 177 16.13 -1.43 -2.26
CA HIS A 177 15.77 -0.03 -2.38
C HIS A 177 16.51 0.82 -1.32
N VAL A 178 16.81 2.08 -1.61
CA VAL A 178 17.41 3.03 -0.65
C VAL A 178 16.55 3.27 0.61
N TRP A 179 15.28 2.87 0.58
CA TRP A 179 14.32 2.98 1.69
C TRP A 179 13.83 1.60 2.15
N GLU A 180 14.61 0.54 1.89
CA GLU A 180 14.28 -0.81 2.36
C GLU A 180 14.20 -0.83 3.89
N ASP A 181 15.06 -0.09 4.58
CA ASP A 181 15.07 0.00 6.05
C ASP A 181 13.75 0.53 6.61
N SER A 182 13.17 1.55 5.96
CA SER A 182 11.84 2.09 6.33
C SER A 182 10.75 1.02 6.20
N LYS A 183 10.85 0.17 5.17
CA LYS A 183 9.90 -0.93 4.94
C LYS A 183 10.10 -2.08 5.93
N GLU A 184 11.34 -2.40 6.27
CA GLU A 184 11.69 -3.36 7.32
C GLU A 184 11.16 -2.88 8.68
N GLN A 185 11.29 -1.58 9.01
CA GLN A 185 10.72 -1.01 10.23
C GLN A 185 9.20 -1.18 10.30
N VAL A 186 8.46 -0.86 9.23
CA VAL A 186 7.01 -1.09 9.17
C VAL A 186 6.66 -2.59 9.33
N ARG A 187 7.49 -3.48 8.79
CA ARG A 187 7.34 -4.92 8.97
C ARG A 187 7.50 -5.33 10.43
N MET A 188 8.50 -4.78 11.13
CA MET A 188 8.73 -5.02 12.56
C MET A 188 7.59 -4.44 13.41
N ASN A 189 7.12 -3.24 13.09
CA ASN A 189 5.95 -2.62 13.73
C ASN A 189 4.74 -3.55 13.67
N ARG A 190 4.47 -4.16 12.51
CA ARG A 190 3.38 -5.14 12.36
C ARG A 190 3.51 -6.38 13.25
N LEU A 191 4.74 -6.84 13.49
CA LEU A 191 4.99 -8.05 14.30
C LEU A 191 4.92 -7.77 15.81
N SER A 192 5.08 -6.52 16.22
CA SER A 192 4.97 -6.07 17.61
C SER A 192 3.57 -6.31 18.21
N LYS A 193 3.48 -6.33 19.54
CA LYS A 193 2.19 -6.49 20.26
C LYS A 193 1.21 -5.36 19.93
N SER A 194 1.69 -4.11 19.92
CA SER A 194 0.90 -2.91 19.59
C SER A 194 0.41 -2.97 18.13
N GLY A 195 1.30 -3.32 17.20
CA GLY A 195 0.93 -3.45 15.78
C GLY A 195 -0.11 -4.53 15.52
N LYS A 196 0.02 -5.70 16.15
CA LYS A 196 -1.00 -6.76 16.05
C LYS A 196 -2.36 -6.32 16.57
N ARG A 197 -2.40 -5.57 17.69
CA ARG A 197 -3.65 -5.01 18.25
C ARG A 197 -4.28 -3.99 17.32
N LEU A 198 -3.48 -3.05 16.81
CA LEU A 198 -3.96 -2.02 15.88
C LEU A 198 -4.47 -2.64 14.58
N TYR A 199 -3.73 -3.60 14.02
CA TYR A 199 -4.12 -4.31 12.79
C TYR A 199 -5.46 -5.05 12.95
N ARG A 200 -5.68 -5.69 14.10
CA ARG A 200 -6.94 -6.39 14.40
C ARG A 200 -8.15 -5.44 14.35
N LYS A 201 -7.97 -4.17 14.72
CA LYS A 201 -9.04 -3.15 14.66
C LYS A 201 -9.38 -2.69 13.26
N ARG A 202 -8.45 -2.80 12.30
CA ARG A 202 -8.67 -2.37 10.92
C ARG A 202 -9.86 -3.11 10.27
N LYS A 203 -9.92 -4.44 10.39
CA LYS A 203 -11.05 -5.24 9.85
C LYS A 203 -12.41 -4.90 10.50
N GLU A 204 -12.40 -4.42 11.75
CA GLU A 204 -13.63 -4.05 12.47
C GLU A 204 -14.17 -2.66 12.08
N THR A 205 -13.30 -1.81 11.53
CA THR A 205 -13.58 -0.38 11.31
C THR A 205 -13.84 -0.08 9.83
N ILE A 206 -12.80 -0.05 9.00
CA ILE A 206 -12.89 0.42 7.61
C ILE A 206 -13.78 -0.48 6.75
N GLU A 207 -13.70 -1.80 6.92
CA GLU A 207 -14.52 -2.75 6.16
C GLU A 207 -16.00 -2.58 6.48
N ARG A 208 -16.33 -2.35 7.76
CA ARG A 208 -17.70 -2.02 8.18
C ARG A 208 -18.17 -0.70 7.58
N SER A 209 -17.31 0.33 7.57
CA SER A 209 -17.64 1.63 6.96
C SER A 209 -18.02 1.51 5.48
N PHE A 210 -17.26 0.73 4.71
CA PHE A 210 -17.58 0.45 3.30
C PHE A 210 -18.81 -0.46 3.13
N ALA A 211 -18.99 -1.45 4.01
CA ALA A 211 -20.16 -2.32 3.98
C ALA A 211 -21.45 -1.52 4.22
N ASP A 212 -21.48 -0.67 5.25
CA ASP A 212 -22.59 0.21 5.58
C ASP A 212 -22.92 1.14 4.40
N ALA A 213 -21.90 1.76 3.80
CA ALA A 213 -22.10 2.63 2.64
C ALA A 213 -22.80 1.87 1.49
N LYS A 214 -22.33 0.65 1.21
CA LYS A 214 -22.85 -0.17 0.10
C LYS A 214 -24.24 -0.74 0.35
N GLN A 215 -24.52 -1.24 1.56
CA GLN A 215 -25.80 -1.89 1.87
C GLN A 215 -26.88 -0.89 2.26
N LEU A 216 -26.55 0.13 3.06
CA LEU A 216 -27.54 1.00 3.69
C LEU A 216 -27.67 2.37 3.00
N HIS A 217 -26.69 2.76 2.19
CA HIS A 217 -26.65 4.08 1.56
C HIS A 217 -26.54 4.04 0.02
N GLY A 218 -26.72 2.85 -0.58
CA GLY A 218 -26.75 2.69 -2.03
C GLY A 218 -25.41 3.01 -2.73
N PHE A 219 -24.29 2.92 -2.01
CA PHE A 219 -22.95 3.29 -2.50
C PHE A 219 -22.30 2.24 -3.42
N ARG A 220 -23.10 1.35 -4.03
CA ARG A 220 -22.62 0.35 -4.99
C ARG A 220 -22.42 0.93 -6.39
N TYR A 221 -23.17 1.97 -6.72
CA TYR A 221 -23.17 2.61 -8.03
C TYR A 221 -23.03 4.12 -7.89
N CYS A 222 -22.34 4.73 -8.85
CA CYS A 222 -22.33 6.17 -9.03
C CYS A 222 -23.68 6.59 -9.62
N ARG A 223 -24.38 7.51 -8.98
CA ARG A 223 -25.67 8.04 -9.47
C ARG A 223 -25.49 9.13 -10.51
N LEU A 224 -24.34 9.80 -10.46
CA LEU A 224 -23.97 10.92 -11.31
C LEU A 224 -22.60 10.63 -11.95
N ARG A 225 -22.33 11.26 -13.08
CA ARG A 225 -21.08 11.18 -13.84
C ARG A 225 -20.17 12.36 -13.52
N GLY A 226 -18.88 12.21 -13.75
CA GLY A 226 -17.86 13.22 -13.47
C GLY A 226 -17.35 13.17 -12.03
N LEU A 227 -16.06 13.43 -11.88
CA LEU A 227 -15.33 13.28 -10.62
C LEU A 227 -15.95 14.12 -9.50
N ARG A 228 -16.37 15.35 -9.82
CA ARG A 228 -17.01 16.27 -8.86
C ARG A 228 -18.29 15.67 -8.28
N ASN A 229 -19.19 15.19 -9.13
CA ASN A 229 -20.49 14.69 -8.70
C ASN A 229 -20.35 13.38 -7.91
N VAL A 230 -19.42 12.51 -8.28
CA VAL A 230 -19.12 11.29 -7.52
C VAL A 230 -18.49 11.64 -6.17
N THR A 231 -17.63 12.67 -6.12
CA THR A 231 -17.07 13.19 -4.86
C THR A 231 -18.17 13.72 -3.94
N GLU A 232 -19.13 14.49 -4.47
CA GLU A 232 -20.29 14.96 -3.71
C GLU A 232 -21.11 13.78 -3.16
N GLN A 233 -21.40 12.76 -3.96
CA GLN A 233 -22.09 11.55 -3.50
C GLN A 233 -21.33 10.86 -2.35
N ALA A 234 -20.00 10.72 -2.48
CA ALA A 234 -19.16 10.08 -1.46
C ALA A 234 -19.12 10.87 -0.15
N LEU A 235 -18.97 12.19 -0.23
CA LEU A 235 -18.97 13.09 0.92
C LEU A 235 -20.31 13.09 1.65
N MET A 236 -21.42 13.19 0.91
CA MET A 236 -22.76 13.17 1.51
C MET A 236 -23.05 11.83 2.19
N THR A 237 -22.64 10.72 1.57
CA THR A 237 -22.74 9.39 2.18
C THR A 237 -21.96 9.31 3.49
N ALA A 238 -20.70 9.78 3.48
CA ALA A 238 -19.86 9.77 4.67
C ALA A 238 -20.40 10.68 5.79
N ALA A 239 -20.94 11.85 5.45
CA ALA A 239 -21.55 12.77 6.40
C ALA A 239 -22.73 12.11 7.13
N VAL A 240 -23.66 11.48 6.38
CA VAL A 240 -24.80 10.76 6.96
C VAL A 240 -24.33 9.57 7.83
N GLN A 241 -23.31 8.83 7.38
CA GLN A 241 -22.74 7.74 8.17
C GLN A 241 -22.17 8.25 9.50
N ASN A 242 -21.46 9.37 9.50
CA ASN A 242 -20.93 9.99 10.72
C ASN A 242 -22.05 10.47 11.63
N MET A 243 -23.06 11.18 11.11
CA MET A 243 -24.21 11.65 11.91
C MET A 243 -24.92 10.49 12.62
N LYS A 244 -25.19 9.39 11.89
CA LYS A 244 -25.79 8.17 12.48
C LYS A 244 -24.92 7.59 13.59
N LYS A 245 -23.61 7.46 13.35
CA LYS A 245 -22.67 6.92 14.36
C LYS A 245 -22.60 7.79 15.61
N ILE A 246 -22.52 9.11 15.42
CA ILE A 246 -22.50 10.08 16.53
C ILE A 246 -23.79 9.95 17.35
N ALA A 247 -24.96 9.95 16.70
CA ALA A 247 -26.25 9.80 17.37
C ALA A 247 -26.33 8.50 18.19
N PHE A 248 -25.95 7.36 17.61
CA PHE A 248 -25.93 6.08 18.34
C PHE A 248 -24.97 6.07 19.52
N HIS A 249 -23.80 6.71 19.40
CA HIS A 249 -22.85 6.81 20.50
C HIS A 249 -23.36 7.71 21.63
N LEU A 250 -24.02 8.82 21.29
CA LEU A 250 -24.62 9.71 22.29
C LEU A 250 -25.80 9.06 23.01
N ASP A 251 -26.69 8.37 22.30
CA ASP A 251 -27.81 7.61 22.89
C ASP A 251 -27.32 6.54 23.88
N ARG A 252 -26.29 5.78 23.48
CA ARG A 252 -25.68 4.79 24.38
C ARG A 252 -25.07 5.42 25.64
N LYS A 253 -24.34 6.53 25.49
CA LYS A 253 -23.77 7.26 26.63
C LYS A 253 -24.86 7.78 27.56
N ALA A 254 -25.97 8.27 27.03
CA ALA A 254 -27.10 8.76 27.83
C ALA A 254 -27.80 7.64 28.60
N LYS A 255 -27.78 6.40 28.10
CA LYS A 255 -28.33 5.22 28.80
C LYS A 255 -27.39 4.63 29.85
N GLU A 256 -26.09 4.89 29.72
CA GLU A 256 -25.05 4.44 30.65
C GLU A 256 -24.80 5.43 31.80
N ALA A 257 -25.34 6.65 31.69
CA ALA A 257 -25.28 7.73 32.69
C ALA A 257 -26.52 7.72 33.60
#